data_AF-A0A6G0VWI9-F1
#
_entry.id   AF-A0A6G0VWI9-F1
#
_cell.length_a   1.000
_cell.length_b   1.000
_cell.length_c   1.000
_cell.angle_alpha   90.00
_cell.angle_beta   90.00
_cell.angle_gamma   90.00
#
_symmetry.space_group_name_H-M   'P 1'
#
loop_
_entity.id
_entity.type
_entity.pdbx_description
1 polymer ?
#
loop_
_entity_poly.entity_id
_entity_poly.type
_entity_poly.pdbx_seq_one_letter_code
_entity_poly.pdbx_strand_id
1 'polypeptide(L)'
;MNSVSFIFHIFVLEDILQIMNILSTQLQQRSSTLGKAVSVINGVIKTLKDKRSNMAFSDVWSSVKLFAESYDIQLYSIGSKRKRKEP
;
A
#
# COMPACT_ATOMS: atom_id res chain seq x y z
N MET A 1 3.38 -8.00 15.79
CA MET A 1 3.36 -7.14 14.58
C MET A 1 3.44 -5.70 15.07
N ASN A 2 4.47 -4.95 14.69
CA ASN A 2 4.64 -3.56 15.16
C ASN A 2 3.53 -2.68 14.56
N SER A 3 3.04 -1.66 15.28
CA SER A 3 1.93 -0.79 14.84
C SER A 3 2.19 -0.16 13.46
N VAL A 4 3.45 0.18 13.19
CA VAL A 4 3.92 0.71 11.90
C VAL A 4 3.76 -0.30 10.77
N SER A 5 4.14 -1.55 11.04
CA SER A 5 3.96 -2.64 10.09
C SER A 5 2.48 -2.83 9.81
N PHE A 6 1.63 -2.83 10.83
CA PHE A 6 0.18 -2.93 10.64
C PHE A 6 -0.38 -1.82 9.74
N ILE A 7 -0.08 -0.56 10.04
CA ILE A 7 -0.54 0.58 9.24
C ILE A 7 -0.06 0.47 7.79
N PHE A 8 1.23 0.19 7.58
CA PHE A 8 1.78 0.02 6.24
C PHE A 8 1.04 -1.07 5.44
N HIS A 9 0.77 -2.23 6.06
CA HIS A 9 0.04 -3.31 5.39
C HIS A 9 -1.41 -2.95 5.07
N ILE A 10 -2.07 -2.12 5.89
CA ILE A 10 -3.43 -1.62 5.59
C ILE A 10 -3.42 -0.74 4.33
N PHE A 11 -2.45 0.16 4.19
CA PHE A 11 -2.31 0.98 2.98
C PHE A 11 -2.06 0.14 1.74
N VAL A 12 -1.18 -0.85 1.82
CA VAL A 12 -0.92 -1.78 0.71
C VAL A 12 -2.17 -2.60 0.37
N LEU A 13 -2.91 -3.05 1.39
CA LEU A 13 -4.14 -3.82 1.20
C LEU A 13 -5.22 -2.99 0.51
N GLU A 14 -5.44 -1.75 0.97
CA GLU A 14 -6.39 -0.82 0.35
C GLU A 14 -6.10 -0.64 -1.14
N ASP A 15 -4.83 -0.39 -1.47
CA ASP A 15 -4.39 -0.17 -2.84
C ASP A 15 -4.61 -1.39 -3.75
N ILE A 16 -4.32 -2.60 -3.23
CA ILE A 16 -4.61 -3.85 -3.93
C ILE A 16 -6.12 -4.03 -4.13
N LEU A 17 -6.94 -3.76 -3.10
CA LEU A 17 -8.38 -3.88 -3.19
C LEU A 17 -8.98 -2.93 -4.23
N GLN A 18 -8.47 -1.70 -4.35
CA GLN A 18 -8.89 -0.76 -5.39
C GLN A 18 -8.59 -1.29 -6.80
N ILE A 19 -7.39 -1.84 -7.01
CA ILE A 19 -7.00 -2.46 -8.30
C ILE A 19 -7.92 -3.64 -8.62
N MET A 20 -8.17 -4.51 -7.63
CA MET A 20 -9.04 -5.68 -7.82
C MET A 20 -10.49 -5.28 -8.08
N ASN A 21 -10.96 -4.19 -7.46
CA ASN A 21 -12.29 -3.65 -7.73
C ASN A 21 -12.41 -3.14 -9.17
N ILE A 22 -11.39 -2.45 -9.69
CA ILE A 22 -11.33 -2.02 -11.09
C ILE A 22 -11.37 -3.25 -12.02
N LEU A 23 -10.53 -4.26 -11.76
CA LEU A 23 -10.52 -5.50 -12.53
C LEU A 23 -11.91 -6.14 -12.56
N SER A 24 -12.50 -6.33 -11.39
CA SER A 24 -13.81 -6.95 -11.21
C SER A 24 -14.90 -6.18 -11.97
N THR A 25 -14.93 -4.86 -11.82
CA THR A 25 -15.91 -3.99 -12.48
C THR A 25 -15.77 -4.05 -14.00
N GLN A 26 -14.54 -4.00 -14.53
CA GLN A 26 -14.28 -4.06 -15.98
C GLN A 26 -14.66 -5.41 -16.58
N LEU A 27 -14.39 -6.51 -15.88
CA LEU A 27 -14.75 -7.85 -16.33
C LEU A 27 -16.26 -8.11 -16.31
N GLN A 28 -17.00 -7.44 -15.42
CA GLN A 28 -18.45 -7.58 -15.29
C GLN A 28 -19.26 -6.68 -16.25
N GLN A 29 -18.60 -5.84 -17.07
CA GLN A 29 -19.31 -4.99 -18.04
C GLN A 29 -20.02 -5.84 -19.11
N ARG A 30 -21.31 -5.55 -19.36
CA ARG A 30 -22.13 -6.27 -20.36
C ARG A 30 -21.59 -6.17 -21.79
N SER A 31 -20.79 -5.15 -22.10
CA SER A 31 -20.14 -4.93 -23.39
C SER A 31 -18.69 -5.44 -23.47
N SER A 32 -18.26 -6.22 -22.47
CA SER A 32 -16.90 -6.78 -22.43
C SER A 32 -16.77 -7.93 -23.43
N THR A 33 -15.67 -7.94 -24.17
CA THR A 33 -15.32 -9.03 -25.10
C THR A 33 -14.12 -9.80 -24.54
N LEU A 34 -13.92 -11.03 -25.00
CA LEU A 34 -12.79 -11.85 -24.56
C LEU A 34 -11.44 -11.13 -24.76
N GLY A 35 -11.25 -10.42 -25.89
CA GLY A 35 -10.05 -9.64 -26.15
C GLY A 35 -9.86 -8.48 -25.16
N LYS A 36 -10.94 -7.79 -24.78
CA LYS A 36 -10.89 -6.74 -23.74
C LYS A 36 -10.55 -7.33 -22.38
N ALA A 37 -11.12 -8.48 -22.02
CA ALA A 37 -10.81 -9.14 -20.75
C ALA A 37 -9.32 -9.49 -20.62
N VAL A 38 -8.71 -10.06 -21.68
CA VAL A 38 -7.26 -10.35 -21.72
C VAL A 38 -6.43 -9.06 -21.55
N SER A 39 -6.82 -7.99 -22.24
CA SER A 39 -6.15 -6.69 -22.13
C SER A 39 -6.21 -6.13 -20.70
N VAL A 40 -7.38 -6.18 -20.05
CA VAL A 40 -7.58 -5.71 -18.67
C VAL A 40 -6.73 -6.54 -17.69
N ILE A 41 -6.74 -7.87 -17.80
CA ILE A 41 -5.94 -8.75 -16.93
C ILE A 41 -4.45 -8.43 -17.06
N ASN A 42 -3.93 -8.31 -18.29
CA ASN A 42 -2.53 -7.98 -18.53
C ASN A 42 -2.17 -6.58 -18.01
N GLY A 43 -3.08 -5.62 -18.15
CA GLY A 43 -2.95 -4.28 -17.58
C GLY A 43 -2.80 -4.33 -16.06
N VAL A 44 -3.68 -5.06 -15.37
CA VAL A 44 -3.62 -5.22 -13.91
C VAL A 44 -2.33 -5.92 -13.47
N ILE A 45 -1.89 -6.97 -14.16
CA ILE A 45 -0.60 -7.64 -13.88
C ILE A 45 0.55 -6.65 -14.01
N LYS A 46 0.56 -5.82 -15.07
CA LYS A 46 1.58 -4.79 -15.26
C LYS A 46 1.56 -3.76 -14.14
N THR A 47 0.39 -3.23 -13.79
CA THR A 47 0.23 -2.27 -12.68
C THR A 47 0.77 -2.84 -11.37
N LEU A 48 0.44 -4.09 -11.02
CA LEU A 48 0.94 -4.73 -9.80
C LEU A 48 2.46 -4.95 -9.82
N LYS A 49 3.07 -5.18 -11.00
CA LYS A 49 4.53 -5.25 -11.14
C LYS A 49 5.18 -3.86 -10.98
N ASP A 50 4.63 -2.84 -11.63
CA ASP A 50 5.16 -1.47 -11.59
C ASP A 50 5.08 -0.89 -10.17
N LYS A 51 4.06 -1.27 -9.39
CA LYS A 51 3.93 -0.92 -7.98
C LYS A 51 4.93 -1.57 -7.03
N ARG A 52 5.70 -2.56 -7.48
CA ARG A 52 6.82 -3.13 -6.71
C ARG A 52 8.13 -2.35 -6.90
N SER A 53 8.06 -1.14 -7.46
CA SER A 53 9.21 -0.26 -7.62
C SER A 53 9.51 0.57 -6.37
N ASN A 54 10.76 1.02 -6.24
CA ASN A 54 11.18 1.90 -5.15
C ASN A 54 10.40 3.23 -5.13
N MET A 55 10.02 3.73 -6.32
CA MET A 55 9.20 4.95 -6.44
C MET A 55 7.82 4.72 -5.83
N ALA A 56 7.11 3.66 -6.24
CA ALA A 56 5.80 3.34 -5.68
C ALA A 56 5.86 3.04 -4.16
N PHE A 57 6.91 2.39 -3.68
CA PHE A 57 7.14 2.23 -2.25
C PHE A 57 7.27 3.57 -1.52
N SER A 58 8.04 4.52 -2.09
CA SER A 58 8.20 5.86 -1.52
C SER A 58 6.87 6.62 -1.43
N ASP A 59 6.00 6.45 -2.42
CA ASP A 59 4.67 7.07 -2.42
C ASP A 59 3.80 6.50 -1.30
N VAL A 60 3.72 5.17 -1.18
CA VAL A 60 3.00 4.50 -0.09
C VAL A 60 3.55 4.91 1.28
N TRP A 61 4.87 4.93 1.43
CA TRP A 61 5.51 5.33 2.68
C TRP A 61 5.24 6.78 3.04
N SER A 62 5.14 7.68 2.05
CA SER A 62 4.78 9.08 2.26
C SER A 62 3.35 9.22 2.77
N SER A 63 2.40 8.47 2.22
CA SER A 63 1.02 8.42 2.72
C SER A 63 0.93 7.88 4.16
N VAL A 64 1.73 6.85 4.49
CA VAL A 64 1.80 6.31 5.85
C VAL A 64 2.35 7.35 6.84
N LYS A 65 3.38 8.13 6.46
CA LYS A 65 3.91 9.22 7.29
C LYS A 65 2.85 10.29 7.54
N LEU A 66 2.18 10.78 6.50
CA LEU A 66 1.13 11.78 6.62
C LEU A 66 -0.04 11.32 7.51
N PHE A 67 -0.45 10.05 7.35
CA PHE A 67 -1.45 9.45 8.22
C PHE A 67 -0.98 9.42 9.67
N ALA A 68 0.24 8.96 9.93
CA ALA A 68 0.76 8.89 11.28
C ALA A 68 0.90 10.27 11.94
N GLU A 69 1.35 11.28 11.19
CA GLU A 69 1.40 12.68 11.66
C GLU A 69 -0.01 13.22 12.00
N SER A 70 -1.01 12.90 11.19
CA SER A 70 -2.39 13.35 11.40
C SER A 70 -3.05 12.75 12.64
N TYR A 71 -2.59 11.57 13.08
CA TYR A 71 -3.15 10.84 14.22
C TYR A 71 -2.16 10.72 15.41
N ASP A 72 -1.07 11.49 15.40
CA ASP A 72 0.00 11.47 16.42
C ASP A 72 0.56 10.06 16.71
N ILE A 73 0.73 9.25 15.66
CA ILE A 73 1.25 7.88 15.76
C ILE A 73 2.77 7.91 15.60
N GLN A 74 3.48 7.39 16.60
CA GLN A 74 4.94 7.27 16.52
C GLN A 74 5.35 6.13 15.58
N LEU A 75 5.90 6.49 14.41
CA LEU A 75 6.42 5.53 13.43
C LEU A 75 7.81 4.98 13.76
N TYR A 76 8.49 5.57 14.74
CA TYR A 76 9.81 5.17 15.16
C TYR A 76 9.78 4.89 16.66
N SER A 77 10.38 3.78 17.07
CA SER A 77 10.73 3.60 18.47
C SER A 77 11.73 4.70 18.83
N ILE A 78 11.32 5.69 19.63
CA ILE A 78 12.26 6.57 20.31
C ILE A 78 13.19 5.63 21.09
N GLY A 79 14.46 5.54 20.68
CA GLY A 79 15.42 4.64 21.29
C GLY A 79 15.33 4.74 22.80
N SER A 80 15.20 3.60 23.48
CA SER A 80 15.19 3.49 24.94
C SER A 80 16.22 4.47 25.50
N LYS A 81 15.76 5.52 26.21
CA LYS A 81 16.66 6.45 26.89
C LYS A 81 17.56 5.58 27.75
N ARG A 82 18.85 5.45 27.41
CA ARG A 82 19.83 4.78 28.27
C ARG A 82 19.64 5.37 29.66
N LYS A 83 19.14 4.57 30.61
CA LYS A 83 19.10 5.01 32.01
C LYS A 83 20.54 5.27 32.39
N ARG A 84 20.86 6.55 32.62
CA ARG A 84 22.15 6.98 33.15
C ARG A 84 22.40 6.15 34.41
N LYS A 85 23.39 5.25 34.39
CA LYS A 85 23.96 4.74 35.63
C LYS A 85 24.69 5.93 36.25
N GLU A 86 24.30 6.27 37.47
CA GLU A 86 25.05 7.23 38.28
C GLU A 86 26.50 6.75 38.46
N PRO A 87 27.46 7.67 38.61
CA PRO A 87 28.89 7.36 38.69
C PRO A 87 29.25 6.47 39.87
#